data_AF-A0A2E1I8R7-F1
#
_entry.id   AF-A0A2E1I8R7-F1
#
_cell.length_a   1.000
_cell.length_b   1.000
_cell.length_c   1.000
_cell.angle_alpha   90.00
_cell.angle_beta   90.00
_cell.angle_gamma   90.00
#
_symmetry.space_group_name_H-M   'P 1'
#
loop_
_entity.id
_entity.type
_entity.pdbx_description
1 polymer ?
#
loop_
_entity_poly.entity_id
_entity_poly.type
_entity_poly.pdbx_seq_one_letter_code
_entity_poly.pdbx_strand_id
1 'polypeptide(L)' 'MAEQAVIFASLIIGAFLMGAVVAWYVKDYVDTYLESAAYAKAVIHPEMLTDDGRVDPEELLYLRLSEENDIIDDEDDD' A
#
# COMPACT_ATOMS: atom_id res chain seq x y z
N MET A 1 -4.72 48.43 9.21
CA MET A 1 -4.80 47.78 7.88
C MET A 1 -3.51 47.07 7.49
N ALA A 2 -2.35 47.74 7.46
CA ALA A 2 -1.08 47.11 7.06
C ALA A 2 -0.58 46.00 8.01
N GLU A 3 -0.69 46.21 9.33
CA GLU A 3 -0.25 45.23 10.34
C GLU A 3 -1.03 43.91 10.25
N GLN A 4 -2.36 43.98 10.08
CA GLN A 4 -3.19 42.80 9.87
C GLN A 4 -2.80 42.05 8.58
N ALA A 5 -2.52 42.76 7.49
CA ALA A 5 -2.11 42.15 6.23
C ALA A 5 -0.79 41.37 6.38
N VAL A 6 0.17 41.89 7.15
CA VAL A 6 1.45 41.21 7.42
C VAL A 6 1.23 39.92 8.22
N ILE A 7 0.37 39.96 9.23
CA ILE A 7 0.03 38.77 10.04
C ILE A 7 -0.60 37.69 9.15
N PHE A 8 -1.60 38.04 8.34
CA PHE A 8 -2.24 37.08 7.43
C PHE A 8 -1.26 36.49 6.42
N ALA A 9 -0.39 37.30 5.81
CA ALA A 9 0.62 36.82 4.88
C ALA A 9 1.59 35.83 5.56
N SER A 10 2.03 36.12 6.78
CA SER A 10 2.93 35.22 7.52
C SER A 10 2.28 33.88 7.88
N LEU A 11 0.98 33.87 8.22
CA LEU A 11 0.24 32.64 8.49
C LEU A 11 0.08 31.78 7.24
N ILE A 12 -0.20 32.40 6.09
CA ILE A 12 -0.32 31.68 4.80
C ILE A 12 1.02 31.04 4.43
N ILE A 13 2.11 31.79 4.53
CA ILE A 13 3.46 31.29 4.23
C ILE A 13 3.83 30.17 5.22
N GLY A 14 3.55 30.35 6.51
CA GLY A 14 3.78 29.33 7.54
C GLY A 14 2.99 28.04 7.29
N ALA A 15 1.71 28.15 6.92
CA ALA A 15 0.88 27.01 6.57
C ALA A 15 1.38 26.27 5.31
N PHE A 16 1.83 27.01 4.30
CA PHE A 16 2.42 26.43 3.09
C PHE A 16 3.69 25.63 3.40
N LEU A 17 4.62 26.22 4.19
CA LEU A 17 5.85 25.54 4.58
C LEU A 17 5.57 24.31 5.44
N MET A 18 4.63 24.40 6.39
CA MET A 18 4.22 23.27 7.21
C MET A 18 3.59 22.15 6.35
N GLY A 19 2.72 22.51 5.42
CA GLY A 19 2.11 21.57 4.48
C GLY A 19 3.14 20.87 3.61
N ALA A 20 4.18 21.58 3.17
CA ALA A 20 5.28 20.98 2.41
C ALA A 20 6.05 19.95 3.24
N VAL A 21 6.39 20.25 4.50
CA VAL A 21 7.06 19.30 5.41
C VAL A 21 6.20 18.06 5.66
N VAL A 22 4.91 18.23 5.91
CA VAL A 22 3.98 17.10 6.06
C VAL A 22 3.89 16.27 4.78
N ALA A 23 3.83 16.92 3.61
CA ALA A 23 3.82 16.23 2.32
C ALA A 23 5.10 15.41 2.09
N TRP A 24 6.28 15.92 2.48
CA TRP A 24 7.52 15.15 2.43
C TRP A 24 7.49 13.92 3.33
N TYR A 25 6.92 14.04 4.53
CA TYR A 25 6.81 12.91 5.44
C TYR A 25 5.82 11.85 4.94
N VAL A 26 4.69 12.28 4.37
CA VAL A 26 3.63 11.38 3.87
C VAL A 26 4.04 10.72 2.54
N LYS A 27 4.92 11.35 1.75
CA LYS A 27 5.35 10.83 0.45
C LYS A 27 5.85 9.38 0.53
N ASP A 28 6.73 9.06 1.45
CA ASP A 28 7.32 7.71 1.54
C ASP A 28 6.27 6.63 1.83
N TYR A 29 5.26 6.97 2.65
CA TYR A 29 4.14 6.07 2.93
C TYR A 29 3.27 5.86 1.68
N VAL A 30 3.01 6.91 0.92
CA VAL A 30 2.23 6.83 -0.32
C VAL A 30 2.98 6.04 -1.38
N ASP A 31 4.28 6.27 -1.53
CA ASP A 31 5.14 5.56 -2.49
C ASP A 31 5.18 4.06 -2.15
N THR A 32 5.34 3.70 -0.88
CA THR A 32 5.29 2.29 -0.42
C THR A 32 3.92 1.64 -0.65
N TYR A 33 2.84 2.38 -0.40
CA TYR A 33 1.49 1.90 -0.67
C TYR A 33 1.26 1.66 -2.18
N LEU A 34 1.75 2.57 -3.03
CA LEU A 34 1.63 2.44 -4.47
C LEU A 34 2.47 1.29 -5.00
N GLU A 35 3.70 1.13 -4.49
CA GLU A 35 4.59 0.03 -4.84
C GLU A 35 4.01 -1.33 -4.44
N SER A 36 3.44 -1.45 -3.23
CA SER A 36 2.80 -2.71 -2.81
C SER A 36 1.54 -3.02 -3.62
N ALA A 37 0.74 -2.02 -4.00
CA ALA A 37 -0.38 -2.20 -4.92
C ALA A 37 0.06 -2.60 -6.34
N ALA A 38 1.16 -2.01 -6.83
CA ALA A 38 1.74 -2.35 -8.13
C ALA A 38 2.37 -3.75 -8.12
N TYR A 39 3.05 -4.14 -7.04
CA TYR A 39 3.60 -5.47 -6.84
C TYR A 39 2.48 -6.52 -6.80
N ALA A 40 1.42 -6.27 -6.03
CA ALA A 40 0.24 -7.14 -6.02
C ALA A 40 -0.31 -7.31 -7.43
N LYS A 41 -0.47 -6.22 -8.20
CA LYS A 41 -0.93 -6.27 -9.59
C LYS A 41 0.01 -7.03 -10.54
N ALA A 42 1.32 -7.02 -10.30
CA ALA A 42 2.30 -7.65 -11.17
C ALA A 42 2.44 -9.17 -10.93
N VAL A 43 2.18 -9.63 -9.71
CA VAL A 43 2.39 -11.04 -9.29
C VAL A 43 1.10 -11.87 -9.32
N ILE A 44 -0.07 -11.23 -9.33
CA ILE A 44 -1.35 -11.92 -9.45
C ILE A 44 -1.67 -12.27 -10.90
N HIS A 45 -2.13 -13.51 -11.10
CA HIS A 45 -2.68 -13.97 -12.37
C HIS A 45 -3.97 -13.21 -12.71
N PRO A 46 -4.24 -12.91 -14.00
CA PRO A 46 -5.41 -12.12 -14.42
C PRO A 46 -6.74 -12.77 -14.05
N GLU A 47 -6.77 -14.08 -13.81
CA GLU A 47 -7.92 -14.82 -13.32
C GLU A 47 -8.27 -14.50 -11.85
N MET A 48 -7.36 -13.91 -11.07
CA MET A 48 -7.60 -13.50 -9.67
C MET A 48 -8.09 -12.06 -9.53
N LEU A 49 -8.43 -11.43 -10.66
CA LEU A 49 -8.95 -10.08 -10.72
C LEU A 49 -10.46 -10.12 -10.94
N THR A 50 -11.20 -9.34 -10.14
CA THR A 50 -12.60 -9.04 -10.39
C THR A 50 -12.75 -8.16 -11.64
N ASP A 51 -13.98 -8.02 -12.15
CA ASP A 51 -14.29 -7.22 -13.35
C ASP A 51 -13.84 -5.73 -13.26
N ASP A 52 -13.62 -5.22 -12.04
CA ASP A 52 -13.12 -3.87 -11.74
C ASP A 52 -11.58 -3.82 -11.56
N GLY A 53 -10.88 -4.93 -11.76
CA GLY A 53 -9.42 -5.03 -11.73
C GLY A 53 -8.80 -5.03 -10.33
N ARG A 54 -9.59 -5.36 -9.30
CA ARG A 54 -9.12 -5.57 -7.93
C ARG A 54 -8.86 -7.06 -7.70
N VAL A 55 -8.00 -7.37 -6.72
CA VAL A 55 -7.79 -8.78 -6.32
C VAL A 55 -9.02 -9.23 -5.57
N ASP A 56 -9.64 -10.34 -5.99
CA ASP A 56 -10.75 -10.95 -5.27
C ASP A 56 -10.24 -11.64 -3.99
N PRO A 57 -10.59 -11.16 -2.78
CA PRO A 57 -10.13 -11.77 -1.54
C PRO A 57 -11.03 -12.93 -1.07
N GLU A 58 -12.14 -13.22 -1.74
CA GLU A 58 -13.11 -14.24 -1.30
C GLU A 58 -12.51 -15.65 -1.29
N GLU A 59 -11.53 -15.92 -2.15
CA GLU A 59 -10.82 -17.21 -2.25
C GLU A 59 -9.36 -17.13 -1.76
N LEU A 60 -9.04 -16.27 -0.78
CA LEU A 60 -7.77 -16.34 -0.05
C LEU A 60 -7.74 -17.65 0.74
N LEU A 61 -7.34 -18.72 0.06
CA LEU A 61 -7.24 -20.10 0.52
C LEU A 61 -6.39 -20.14 1.79
N TYR A 62 -7.05 -20.37 2.92
CA TYR A 62 -6.40 -21.01 4.06
C TYR A 62 -5.96 -22.39 3.56
N LEU A 63 -4.64 -22.60 3.48
CA LEU A 63 -4.04 -23.91 3.21
C LEU A 63 -4.45 -24.85 4.34
N ARG A 64 -5.57 -25.55 4.13
CA ARG A 64 -5.99 -26.66 4.97
C ARG A 64 -5.34 -27.91 4.40
N LEU A 65 -4.13 -28.21 4.87
CA LEU A 65 -3.51 -29.52 4.69
C LEU A 65 -4.41 -30.52 5.41
N SER A 66 -5.23 -31.26 4.67
CA SER A 66 -6.20 -32.20 5.25
C SER A 66 -5.72 -33.63 5.19
N GLU A 67 -4.80 -33.92 4.28
CA GLU A 67 -4.24 -35.24 4.05
C GLU A 67 -2.72 -35.21 4.27
N GLU A 68 -2.18 -36.32 4.76
CA GLU A 68 -0.74 -36.48 5.06
C GLU A 68 0.14 -36.38 3.79
N ASN A 69 -0.45 -36.56 2.61
CA ASN A 69 0.18 -36.38 1.29
C ASN A 69 0.26 -34.91 0.82
N ASP A 70 -0.42 -33.98 1.51
CA ASP A 70 -0.39 -32.55 1.19
C ASP A 70 0.92 -31.89 1.69
N ILE A 71 1.73 -32.66 2.42
CA ILE A 71 3.02 -32.28 2.96
C ILE A 71 4.09 -33.00 2.13
N ILE A 72 5.02 -32.26 1.55
CA ILE A 72 6.24 -32.85 0.99
C ILE A 72 7.10 -33.24 2.20
N ASP A 73 7.15 -34.53 2.51
CA ASP A 73 8.04 -35.05 3.53
C ASP A 73 9.44 -35.22 2.92
N ASP A 74 10.42 -34.47 3.42
CA ASP A 74 11.83 -34.52 3.00
C ASP A 74 12.54 -35.80 3.55
N GLU A 75 11.85 -36.95 3.56
CA GLU A 75 12.39 -38.26 3.99
C GLU A 75 12.62 -39.24 2.83
N ASP A 76 12.75 -38.74 1.58
CA ASP A 76 13.21 -39.51 0.41
C ASP A 76 14.69 -39.19 0.04
N ASP A 77 15.58 -39.10 1.04
CA ASP A 77 17.04 -39.16 0.86
C ASP A 77 17.61 -40.36 1.67
N ASP A 78 17.87 -41.45 0.93
CA ASP A 78 18.59 -42.72 1.24
C ASP A 78 17.89 -43.90 1.96
#